data_AF-A0A4Y2UFN0-F1
#
_entry.id   AF-A0A4Y2UFN0-F1
#
_cell.length_a   1.000
_cell.length_b   1.000
_cell.length_c   1.000
_cell.angle_alpha   90.00
_cell.angle_beta   90.00
_cell.angle_gamma   90.00
#
_symmetry.space_group_name_H-M   'P 1'
#
loop_
_entity.id
_entity.type
_entity.pdbx_description
1 polymer ?
#
loop_
_entity_poly.entity_id
_entity_poly.type
_entity_poly.pdbx_seq_one_letter_code
_entity_poly.pdbx_strand_id
1 'polypeptide(L)'
;MPVESSSFAFPKLDGSNYTSWKEDMKVVLMDRGCWSFIIEEDKPCPEQATEKEKFEYDWRKQRCYTTIYQGIERKFIPLIRHTTDGKEAWNILKSNFEPTSKAR
;
A
#
# COMPACT_ATOMS: atom_id res chain seq x y z
N MET A 1 -19.80 13.86 17.90
CA MET A 1 -18.41 13.71 17.43
C MET A 1 -18.46 12.85 16.18
N PRO A 2 -17.91 13.25 15.02
CA PRO A 2 -17.84 12.35 13.89
C PRO A 2 -16.77 11.31 14.22
N VAL A 3 -17.17 10.03 14.20
CA VAL A 3 -16.19 8.94 14.16
C VAL A 3 -15.44 9.16 12.85
N GLU A 4 -14.10 9.28 12.89
CA GLU A 4 -13.35 9.09 11.66
C GLU A 4 -13.63 7.65 11.23
N SER A 5 -14.60 7.47 10.32
CA SER A 5 -14.81 6.20 9.63
C SER A 5 -13.53 5.95 8.84
N SER A 6 -12.57 5.29 9.47
CA SER A 6 -11.47 4.68 8.75
C SER A 6 -12.10 3.78 7.70
N SER A 7 -11.73 3.95 6.43
CA SER A 7 -12.14 3.05 5.36
C SER A 7 -11.64 1.61 5.55
N PHE A 8 -10.87 1.37 6.62
CA PHE A 8 -10.33 0.09 7.04
C PHE A 8 -10.95 -0.35 8.36
N ALA A 9 -11.22 -1.64 8.49
CA ALA A 9 -11.66 -2.26 9.73
C ALA A 9 -10.53 -2.41 10.78
N PHE A 10 -9.34 -1.90 10.50
CA PHE A 10 -8.16 -1.96 11.38
C PHE A 10 -7.51 -0.58 11.55
N PRO A 11 -6.69 -0.37 12.60
CA PRO A 11 -6.02 0.91 12.85
C PRO A 11 -5.04 1.31 11.74
N LYS A 12 -4.94 2.61 11.47
CA LYS A 12 -3.90 3.14 10.58
C LYS A 12 -2.50 2.94 11.17
N LEU A 13 -1.48 2.98 10.32
CA LEU A 13 -0.09 2.94 10.78
C LEU A 13 0.22 4.15 11.66
N ASP A 14 0.53 3.92 12.93
CA ASP A 14 0.77 4.95 13.95
C ASP A 14 2.23 5.03 14.44
N GLY A 15 3.06 4.10 13.96
CA GLY A 15 4.49 3.97 14.24
C GLY A 15 4.82 2.90 15.28
N SER A 16 3.85 2.45 16.06
CA SER A 16 3.99 1.38 17.06
C SER A 16 3.42 0.04 16.59
N ASN A 17 2.50 0.07 15.61
CA ASN A 17 1.69 -1.07 15.19
C ASN A 17 2.10 -1.68 13.84
N TYR A 18 3.33 -1.43 13.34
CA TYR A 18 3.71 -1.83 11.99
C TYR A 18 3.54 -3.33 11.72
N THR A 19 3.90 -4.20 12.67
CA THR A 19 3.78 -5.66 12.48
C THR A 19 2.34 -6.10 12.21
N SER A 20 1.37 -5.63 13.00
CA SER A 20 -0.05 -5.95 12.78
C SER A 20 -0.59 -5.22 11.54
N TRP A 21 -0.27 -3.94 11.39
CA TRP A 21 -0.70 -3.13 10.24
C TRP A 21 -0.27 -3.74 8.91
N LYS A 22 0.96 -4.28 8.84
CA LYS A 22 1.51 -4.93 7.64
C LYS A 22 0.66 -6.13 7.22
N GLU A 23 0.29 -7.00 8.16
CA GLU A 23 -0.53 -8.18 7.85
C GLU A 23 -1.95 -7.79 7.43
N ASP A 24 -2.58 -6.85 8.15
CA ASP A 24 -3.92 -6.36 7.81
C ASP A 24 -3.95 -5.63 6.45
N MET A 25 -2.96 -4.77 6.21
CA MET A 25 -2.83 -4.04 4.95
C MET A 25 -2.58 -4.97 3.77
N LYS A 26 -1.76 -6.02 3.96
CA LYS A 26 -1.58 -7.06 2.94
C LYS A 26 -2.92 -7.70 2.55
N VAL A 27 -3.76 -8.06 3.52
CA VAL A 27 -5.08 -8.64 3.24
C VAL A 27 -5.96 -7.69 2.43
N VAL A 28 -5.95 -6.38 2.74
CA VAL A 28 -6.73 -5.42 1.96
C VAL A 28 -6.17 -5.20 0.55
N LEU A 29 -4.85 -5.22 0.38
CA LEU A 29 -4.24 -5.16 -0.95
C LEU A 29 -4.57 -6.41 -1.78
N MET A 30 -4.70 -7.58 -1.15
CA MET A 30 -5.18 -8.81 -1.79
C MET A 30 -6.65 -8.70 -2.21
N ASP A 31 -7.54 -8.25 -1.33
CA ASP A 31 -8.97 -8.00 -1.63
C ASP A 31 -9.15 -7.02 -2.79
N ARG A 32 -8.30 -5.98 -2.84
CA ARG A 32 -8.31 -4.98 -3.92
C ARG A 32 -7.56 -5.42 -5.19
N GLY A 33 -7.04 -6.64 -5.23
CA GLY A 33 -6.35 -7.21 -6.40
C GLY A 33 -5.07 -6.48 -6.79
N CYS A 34 -4.36 -5.90 -5.81
CA CYS A 34 -3.18 -5.08 -6.05
C CYS A 34 -1.93 -5.50 -5.25
N TRP A 35 -2.02 -6.59 -4.48
CA TRP A 35 -0.89 -7.18 -3.77
C TRP A 35 0.22 -7.65 -4.72
N SER A 36 -0.12 -8.17 -5.90
CA SER A 36 0.84 -8.61 -6.92
C SER A 36 1.81 -7.50 -7.35
N PHE A 37 1.37 -6.23 -7.35
CA PHE A 37 2.23 -5.08 -7.63
C PHE A 37 3.28 -4.84 -6.55
N ILE A 38 2.97 -5.14 -5.28
CA ILE A 38 3.91 -4.96 -4.17
C ILE A 38 5.06 -5.94 -4.25
N ILE A 39 4.77 -7.19 -4.64
CA ILE A 39 5.74 -8.28 -4.71
C ILE A 39 6.35 -8.48 -6.10
N GLU A 40 6.04 -7.60 -7.08
CA GLU A 40 6.49 -7.72 -8.48
C GLU A 40 6.13 -9.04 -9.17
N GLU A 41 5.06 -9.71 -8.74
CA GLU A 41 4.55 -10.89 -9.44
C GLU A 41 3.64 -10.53 -10.61
N ASP A 42 3.16 -9.28 -10.68
CA ASP A 42 2.29 -8.84 -11.76
C ASP A 42 3.07 -8.68 -13.06
N LYS A 43 2.59 -9.33 -14.13
CA LYS A 43 3.19 -9.20 -15.45
C LYS A 43 2.91 -7.78 -15.99
N PRO A 44 3.87 -7.15 -16.69
CA PRO A 44 3.57 -5.90 -17.37
C PRO A 44 2.40 -6.11 -18.33
N CYS A 45 1.53 -5.09 -18.42
CA CYS A 45 0.41 -5.10 -19.36
C CYS A 45 0.95 -5.42 -20.77
N PRO A 46 0.43 -6.46 -21.46
CA PRO A 46 0.91 -6.83 -22.78
C PRO A 46 0.84 -5.64 -23.75
N GLU A 47 1.80 -5.53 -24.66
CA GLU A 47 1.84 -4.42 -25.63
C GLU A 47 0.58 -4.40 -26.52
N GLN A 48 0.04 -5.59 -26.80
CA GLN A 48 -1.17 -5.86 -27.57
C GLN A 48 -2.48 -5.75 -26.77
N ALA A 49 -2.41 -5.37 -25.48
CA ALA A 49 -3.58 -5.22 -24.64
C ALA A 49 -4.52 -4.13 -25.20
N THR A 50 -5.82 -4.39 -25.08
CA THR A 50 -6.88 -3.43 -25.41
C THR A 50 -6.77 -2.20 -24.51
N GLU A 51 -7.34 -1.07 -24.95
CA GLU A 51 -7.39 0.15 -24.13
C GLU A 51 -8.06 -0.08 -22.77
N LYS A 52 -9.06 -0.96 -22.73
CA LYS A 52 -9.74 -1.36 -21.50
C LYS A 52 -8.79 -2.09 -20.53
N GLU A 53 -7.99 -3.03 -21.02
CA GLU A 53 -7.02 -3.77 -20.19
C GLU A 53 -5.91 -2.86 -19.66
N LYS A 54 -5.43 -1.92 -20.48
CA LYS A 54 -4.46 -0.90 -20.06
C LYS A 54 -5.05 0.01 -18.96
N PHE A 55 -6.29 0.47 -19.15
CA PHE A 55 -7.00 1.25 -18.14
C PHE A 55 -7.19 0.47 -16.84
N GLU A 56 -7.61 -0.80 -16.90
CA GLU A 56 -7.78 -1.63 -15.71
C GLU A 56 -6.45 -1.87 -14.99
N TYR A 57 -5.36 -2.06 -15.72
CA TYR A 57 -4.02 -2.21 -15.16
C TYR A 57 -3.58 -0.94 -14.40
N ASP A 58 -3.67 0.21 -15.05
CA ASP A 58 -3.32 1.50 -14.45
C ASP A 58 -4.21 1.82 -13.25
N TRP A 59 -5.51 1.53 -13.35
CA TRP A 59 -6.45 1.69 -12.26
C TRP A 59 -6.07 0.86 -11.04
N ARG A 60 -5.71 -0.42 -11.22
CA ARG A 60 -5.27 -1.28 -10.10
C ARG A 60 -3.95 -0.77 -9.49
N LYS A 61 -3.03 -0.25 -10.32
CA LYS A 61 -1.78 0.36 -9.83
C LYS A 61 -2.05 1.60 -8.96
N GLN A 62 -2.92 2.51 -9.41
CA GLN A 62 -3.33 3.68 -8.63
C GLN A 62 -4.09 3.29 -7.35
N ARG A 63 -4.91 2.23 -7.43
CA ARG A 63 -5.63 1.67 -6.28
C ARG A 63 -4.68 1.11 -5.22
N CYS A 64 -3.55 0.53 -5.63
CA CYS A 64 -2.51 0.05 -4.71
C CYS A 64 -1.97 1.18 -3.83
N TYR A 65 -1.47 2.26 -4.44
CA TYR A 65 -0.93 3.42 -3.74
C TYR A 65 -1.96 4.10 -2.83
N THR A 66 -3.17 4.36 -3.36
CA THR A 66 -4.23 5.04 -2.59
C THR A 66 -4.68 4.22 -1.38
N THR A 67 -4.67 2.89 -1.47
CA THR A 67 -4.94 2.00 -0.34
C THR A 67 -3.91 2.19 0.77
N ILE A 68 -2.62 2.17 0.43
CA ILE A 68 -1.54 2.41 1.40
C ILE A 68 -1.66 3.81 2.01
N TYR A 69 -1.86 4.83 1.18
CA TYR A 69 -2.00 6.23 1.62
C TYR A 69 -3.15 6.41 2.63
N GLN A 70 -4.30 5.79 2.39
CA GLN A 70 -5.44 5.86 3.32
C GLN A 70 -5.16 5.14 4.64
N GLY A 71 -4.30 4.11 4.61
CA GLY A 71 -4.00 3.25 5.75
C GLY A 71 -2.91 3.76 6.68
N ILE A 72 -2.31 4.92 6.41
CA ILE A 72 -1.29 5.52 7.28
C ILE A 72 -1.82 6.75 8.00
N GLU A 73 -1.31 7.03 9.19
CA GLU A 73 -1.60 8.30 9.85
C GLU A 73 -1.04 9.49 9.07
N ARG A 74 -1.71 10.64 9.17
CA ARG A 74 -1.36 11.86 8.42
C ARG A 74 0.09 12.29 8.62
N LYS A 75 0.65 12.06 9.81
CA LYS A 75 2.04 12.41 10.16
C LYS A 75 3.08 11.65 9.31
N PHE A 76 2.70 10.51 8.72
CA PHE A 76 3.59 9.69 7.88
C PHE A 76 3.40 9.88 6.38
N ILE A 77 2.35 10.58 5.94
CA ILE A 77 2.15 10.94 4.53
C ILE A 77 3.40 11.58 3.90
N PRO A 78 4.15 12.47 4.58
CA PRO A 78 5.37 13.04 4.02
C PRO A 78 6.44 12.02 3.61
N LEU A 79 6.43 10.81 4.17
CA LEU A 79 7.38 9.74 3.80
C LEU A 79 7.15 9.24 2.38
N ILE A 80 5.90 9.16 1.93
CA ILE A 80 5.52 8.56 0.64
C ILE A 80 5.00 9.59 -0.39
N ARG A 81 4.95 10.88 -0.04
CA ARG A 81 4.36 11.95 -0.90
C ARG A 81 5.04 12.14 -2.26
N HIS A 82 6.27 11.65 -2.42
CA HIS A 82 7.06 11.81 -3.64
C HIS A 82 6.86 10.67 -4.64
N THR A 83 6.16 9.60 -4.22
CA THR A 83 5.83 8.46 -5.08
C THR A 83 4.32 8.32 -5.18
N THR A 84 3.88 7.75 -6.31
CA THR A 84 2.52 7.22 -6.51
C THR A 84 2.58 5.72 -6.80
N ASP A 85 3.74 5.10 -6.65
CA ASP A 85 3.94 3.68 -6.83
C ASP A 85 3.68 2.95 -5.51
N GLY A 86 2.77 1.97 -5.54
CA GLY A 86 2.38 1.24 -4.34
C GLY A 86 3.52 0.43 -3.74
N LYS A 87 4.38 -0.16 -4.57
CA LYS A 87 5.54 -0.95 -4.10
C LYS A 87 6.58 -0.04 -3.46
N GLU A 88 6.89 1.07 -4.09
CA GLU A 88 7.84 2.05 -3.52
C GLU A 88 7.32 2.59 -2.18
N ALA A 89 6.04 2.99 -2.11
CA ALA A 89 5.42 3.42 -0.86
C ALA A 89 5.49 2.35 0.22
N TRP A 90 5.19 1.09 -0.11
CA TRP A 90 5.30 -0.04 0.81
C TRP A 90 6.73 -0.24 1.33
N ASN A 91 7.73 -0.19 0.44
CA ASN A 91 9.13 -0.38 0.80
C ASN A 91 9.66 0.76 1.68
N ILE A 92 9.25 2.01 1.42
CA ILE A 92 9.58 3.14 2.29
C ILE A 92 9.04 2.88 3.69
N LEU A 93 7.75 2.53 3.82
CA LEU A 93 7.15 2.25 5.13
C LEU A 93 7.85 1.07 5.82
N LYS A 94 8.12 -0.02 5.09
CA LYS A 94 8.87 -1.16 5.60
C LYS A 94 10.24 -0.76 6.13
N SER A 95 11.01 0.02 5.39
CA SER A 95 12.33 0.47 5.82
C SER A 95 12.31 1.39 7.05
N ASN A 96 11.21 2.12 7.27
CA ASN A 96 11.09 3.06 8.39
C ASN A 96 10.57 2.40 9.68
N PHE A 97 9.72 1.37 9.57
CA PHE A 97 8.99 0.82 10.72
C PHE A 97 9.21 -0.68 10.96
N GLU A 98 9.75 -1.43 10.00
CA GLU A 98 10.06 -2.83 10.26
C GLU A 98 11.18 -2.91 11.30
N PRO A 99 10.98 -3.60 12.43
CA PRO A 99 12.01 -3.72 13.44
C PRO A 99 13.18 -4.49 12.82
N THR A 100 14.24 -3.77 12.46
CA THR A 100 15.50 -4.42 12.13
C THR A 100 15.99 -5.06 13.43
N SER A 101 16.01 -6.38 13.48
CA SER A 101 16.72 -7.09 14.54
C SER A 101 18.22 -6.82 14.38
N LYS A 102 18.65 -5.62 14.78
CA LYS A 102 20.02 -5.36 15.19
C LYS A 102 20.03 -5.43 16.71
N ALA A 103 19.75 -6.63 17.22
CA ALA A 103 20.21 -7.00 18.53
C ALA A 103 21.74 -7.04 18.48
N ARG A 104 22.39 -6.13 19.20
CA ARG A 104 23.77 -6.23 19.64
C ARG A 104 23.77 -6.53 21.12
#